data_AF-A0A6B3AJB0-F1
#
_entry.id   AF-A0A6B3AJB0-F1
#
_cell.length_a   1.000
_cell.length_b   1.000
_cell.length_c   1.000
_cell.angle_alpha   90.00
_cell.angle_beta   90.00
_cell.angle_gamma   90.00
#
_symmetry.space_group_name_H-M   'P 1'
#
loop_
_entity.id
_entity.type
_entity.pdbx_description
1 polymer ?
#
loop_
_entity_poly.entity_id
_entity_poly.type
_entity_poly.pdbx_seq_one_letter_code
_entity_poly.pdbx_strand_id
1 'polypeptide(L)'
;MSVEFNHTIVLTRDRERSARFVAHVLGLDVGEPAGPFLPVTTANGVTLDFATVDHDIPVQHYAFLVTEEEFDAVLARLVADGVPVQADPHGRHPGRINRDDGGRGVYFRDPAGHGLEVLTRPYGTDPASPLNGVTEEIPGAAR
;
A
#
# COMPACT_ATOMS: atom_id res chain seq x y z
N MET A 1 20.54 19.63 -7.54
CA MET A 1 19.90 19.82 -6.21
C MET A 1 19.75 18.45 -5.57
N SER A 2 19.98 18.34 -4.26
CA SER A 2 20.00 17.07 -3.50
C SER A 2 18.92 17.04 -2.42
N VAL A 3 17.70 17.46 -2.76
CA VAL A 3 16.54 17.50 -1.84
C VAL A 3 15.87 16.13 -1.86
N GLU A 4 15.60 15.56 -0.69
CA GLU A 4 14.98 14.25 -0.52
C GLU A 4 13.73 14.36 0.35
N PHE A 5 12.71 13.57 0.00
CA PHE A 5 11.59 13.33 0.90
C PHE A 5 12.05 12.31 1.94
N ASN A 6 12.18 12.71 3.20
CA ASN A 6 12.82 11.86 4.20
C ASN A 6 11.80 11.05 5.04
N HIS A 7 10.72 11.68 5.48
CA HIS A 7 9.67 11.01 6.23
C HIS A 7 8.34 11.75 6.10
N THR A 8 7.26 11.06 6.47
CA THR A 8 5.93 11.65 6.61
C THR A 8 5.16 10.99 7.73
N ILE A 9 4.29 11.76 8.39
CA ILE A 9 3.47 11.27 9.47
C ILE A 9 2.21 10.60 8.88
N VAL A 10 1.91 9.40 9.37
CA VAL A 10 0.66 8.69 9.09
C VAL A 10 -0.19 8.73 10.34
N LEU A 11 -1.30 9.47 10.29
CA LEU A 11 -2.20 9.65 11.43
C LEU A 11 -3.13 8.45 11.55
N THR A 12 -3.21 7.85 12.73
CA THR A 12 -3.96 6.60 12.95
C THR A 12 -4.73 6.64 14.24
N ARG A 13 -5.71 5.74 14.40
CA ARG A 13 -6.38 5.50 15.69
C ARG A 13 -5.54 4.62 16.62
N ASP A 14 -4.65 3.83 16.05
CA ASP A 14 -3.72 2.96 16.75
C ASP A 14 -2.46 2.77 15.88
N ARG A 15 -1.38 3.47 16.24
CA ARG A 15 -0.12 3.42 15.49
C ARG A 15 0.48 2.02 15.44
N GLU A 16 0.31 1.22 16.49
CA GLU A 16 0.86 -0.12 16.60
C GLU A 16 0.18 -1.05 15.61
N ARG A 17 -1.14 -0.96 15.52
CA ARG A 17 -1.94 -1.77 14.60
C ARG A 17 -1.66 -1.43 13.15
N SER A 18 -1.65 -0.14 12.79
CA SER A 18 -1.40 0.28 11.41
C SER A 18 0.04 0.07 10.97
N ALA A 19 1.03 0.41 11.81
CA ALA A 19 2.44 0.21 11.45
C ALA A 19 2.77 -1.27 11.24
N ARG A 20 2.34 -2.15 12.17
CA ARG A 20 2.55 -3.61 12.03
C ARG A 20 1.81 -4.19 10.83
N PHE A 21 0.61 -3.69 10.53
CA PHE A 21 -0.13 -4.11 9.35
C PHE A 21 0.63 -3.76 8.06
N VAL A 22 1.04 -2.50 7.91
CA VAL A 22 1.76 -2.04 6.71
C VAL A 22 3.10 -2.75 6.59
N ALA A 23 3.85 -2.87 7.68
CA ALA A 23 5.10 -3.60 7.71
C ALA A 23 4.91 -5.07 7.31
N HIS A 24 3.92 -5.76 7.88
CA HIS A 24 3.62 -7.16 7.54
C HIS A 24 3.28 -7.33 6.06
N VAL A 25 2.30 -6.56 5.56
CA VAL A 25 1.82 -6.69 4.18
C VAL A 25 2.96 -6.42 3.19
N LEU A 26 3.73 -5.35 3.40
CA LEU A 26 4.84 -4.95 2.51
C LEU A 26 6.13 -5.75 2.73
N GLY A 27 6.22 -6.57 3.78
CA GLY A 27 7.44 -7.33 4.10
C GLY A 27 8.57 -6.45 4.62
N LEU A 28 8.21 -5.40 5.36
CA LEU A 28 9.13 -4.47 6.03
C LEU A 28 9.15 -4.76 7.54
N ASP A 29 10.10 -4.15 8.23
CA ASP A 29 10.21 -4.18 9.68
C ASP A 29 9.67 -2.88 10.30
N VAL A 30 9.10 -3.02 11.49
CA VAL A 30 8.78 -1.86 12.35
C VAL A 30 10.04 -1.48 13.12
N GLY A 31 10.43 -0.21 13.03
CA GLY A 31 11.59 0.31 13.76
C GLY A 31 11.31 0.61 15.23
N GLU A 32 12.35 0.99 15.96
CA GLU A 32 12.23 1.43 17.36
C GLU A 32 11.38 2.71 17.46
N PRO A 33 10.49 2.82 18.48
CA PRO A 33 9.68 4.02 18.67
C PRO A 33 10.53 5.28 18.83
N ALA A 34 10.14 6.35 18.12
CA ALA A 34 10.75 7.66 18.20
C ALA A 34 9.72 8.67 18.72
N GLY A 35 9.66 8.85 20.04
CA GLY A 35 8.66 9.70 20.68
C GLY A 35 7.22 9.22 20.39
N PRO A 36 6.34 10.06 19.80
CA PRO A 36 4.96 9.67 19.47
C PRO A 36 4.87 8.78 18.22
N PHE A 37 5.98 8.54 17.52
CA PHE A 37 5.99 7.82 16.24
C PHE A 37 6.43 6.37 16.39
N LEU A 38 5.85 5.52 15.54
CA LEU A 38 6.30 4.16 15.29
C LEU A 38 6.69 4.03 13.81
N PRO A 39 7.99 4.01 13.48
CA PRO A 39 8.46 4.16 12.10
C PRO A 39 8.42 2.84 11.31
N VAL A 40 8.11 2.95 10.02
CA VAL A 40 8.33 1.90 9.01
C VAL A 40 9.08 2.51 7.84
N THR A 41 10.31 2.07 7.59
CA THR A 41 11.18 2.63 6.56
C THR A 41 11.13 1.80 5.27
N THR A 42 10.90 2.45 4.14
CA THR A 42 10.87 1.82 2.82
C THR A 42 12.28 1.72 2.22
N ALA A 43 12.44 0.89 1.19
CA ALA A 43 13.75 0.63 0.55
C ALA A 43 14.42 1.88 -0.05
N ASN A 44 13.64 2.91 -0.41
CA ASN A 44 14.16 4.19 -0.91
C ASN A 44 14.47 5.21 0.21
N GLY A 45 14.49 4.78 1.48
CA GLY A 45 14.90 5.60 2.61
C GLY A 45 13.81 6.52 3.19
N VAL A 46 12.59 6.49 2.63
CA VAL A 46 11.45 7.25 3.17
C VAL A 46 10.90 6.53 4.39
N THR A 47 10.64 7.25 5.47
CA THR A 47 10.01 6.67 6.67
C THR A 47 8.54 7.10 6.80
N LEU A 48 7.66 6.12 7.02
CA LEU A 48 6.28 6.33 7.42
C LEU A 48 6.22 6.33 8.95
N ASP A 49 6.02 7.50 9.55
CA ASP A 49 5.96 7.68 10.99
C ASP A 49 4.51 7.60 11.48
N PHE A 50 4.10 6.42 11.95
CA PHE A 50 2.74 6.20 12.43
C PHE A 50 2.53 6.87 13.79
N ALA A 51 1.49 7.71 13.91
CA ALA A 51 1.12 8.42 15.13
C ALA A 51 -0.33 8.14 15.51
N THR A 52 -0.59 7.97 16.81
CA THR A 52 -1.97 7.81 17.33
C THR A 52 -2.60 9.18 17.60
N VAL A 53 -3.80 9.40 17.08
CA VAL A 53 -4.61 10.61 17.31
C VAL A 53 -6.06 10.29 17.70
N ASP A 54 -6.68 11.20 18.44
CA ASP A 54 -8.05 11.08 18.96
C ASP A 54 -9.10 11.87 18.15
N HIS A 55 -8.69 12.65 17.15
CA HIS A 55 -9.57 13.40 16.25
C HIS A 55 -9.78 12.71 14.91
N ASP A 56 -10.68 13.26 14.08
CA ASP A 56 -10.98 12.71 12.75
C ASP A 56 -9.77 12.76 11.83
N ILE A 57 -9.56 11.64 11.13
CA ILE A 57 -8.40 11.40 10.28
C ILE A 57 -8.84 11.52 8.82
N PRO A 58 -8.36 12.53 8.07
CA PRO A 58 -8.53 12.56 6.63
C PRO A 58 -7.84 11.36 5.99
N VAL A 59 -8.54 10.67 5.10
CA VAL A 59 -7.96 9.56 4.33
C VAL A 59 -6.84 10.11 3.44
N GLN A 60 -5.67 9.47 3.53
CA GLN A 60 -4.53 9.70 2.67
C GLN A 60 -4.31 8.49 1.75
N HIS A 61 -3.46 8.64 0.74
CA HIS A 61 -3.09 7.60 -0.21
C HIS A 61 -1.58 7.41 -0.26
N TYR A 62 -1.11 6.17 -0.15
CA TYR A 62 0.30 5.82 -0.27
C TYR A 62 0.47 4.67 -1.26
N ALA A 63 1.25 4.90 -2.31
CA ALA A 63 1.53 3.94 -3.36
C ALA A 63 2.99 3.47 -3.31
N PHE A 64 3.20 2.16 -3.41
CA PHE A 64 4.52 1.52 -3.29
C PHE A 64 4.86 0.79 -4.58
N LEU A 65 5.92 1.25 -5.24
CA LEU A 65 6.49 0.56 -6.38
C LEU A 65 7.29 -0.66 -5.87
N VAL A 66 6.96 -1.84 -6.38
CA VAL A 66 7.61 -3.10 -6.02
C VAL A 66 8.00 -3.89 -7.25
N THR A 67 8.84 -4.91 -7.09
CA THR A 67 9.10 -5.90 -8.13
C THR A 67 7.90 -6.84 -8.35
N GLU A 68 7.89 -7.58 -9.45
CA GLU A 68 6.85 -8.60 -9.70
C GLU A 68 6.83 -9.69 -8.61
N GLU A 69 7.99 -10.13 -8.13
CA GLU A 69 8.09 -11.13 -7.06
C GLU A 69 7.53 -10.60 -5.73
N GLU A 70 7.85 -9.35 -5.37
CA GLU A 70 7.31 -8.71 -4.17
C GLU A 70 5.81 -8.49 -4.28
N PHE A 71 5.28 -8.18 -5.46
CA PHE A 71 3.84 -8.07 -5.69
C PHE A 71 3.12 -9.38 -5.36
N ASP A 72 3.66 -10.52 -5.81
CA ASP A 72 3.11 -11.84 -5.49
C ASP A 72 3.13 -12.12 -3.98
N ALA A 73 4.21 -11.76 -3.29
CA ALA A 73 4.33 -11.93 -1.85
C ALA A 73 3.32 -11.05 -1.08
N VAL A 74 3.16 -9.79 -1.47
CA VAL A 74 2.17 -8.86 -0.90
C VAL A 74 0.76 -9.43 -1.08
N LEU A 75 0.43 -9.85 -2.30
CA LEU A 75 -0.90 -10.36 -2.62
C LEU A 75 -1.23 -11.62 -1.81
N ALA A 76 -0.25 -12.52 -1.65
CA ALA A 76 -0.42 -13.71 -0.84
C ALA A 76 -0.74 -13.39 0.63
N ARG A 77 -0.07 -12.39 1.24
CA ARG A 77 -0.37 -11.95 2.62
C ARG A 77 -1.76 -11.33 2.74
N LEU A 78 -2.12 -10.45 1.80
CA LEU A 78 -3.46 -9.83 1.77
C LEU A 78 -4.58 -10.88 1.71
N VAL A 79 -4.42 -11.90 0.86
CA VAL A 79 -5.38 -13.01 0.74
C VAL A 79 -5.40 -13.87 2.00
N ALA A 80 -4.24 -14.24 2.54
CA ALA A 80 -4.14 -15.06 3.75
C ALA A 80 -4.79 -14.39 4.97
N ASP A 81 -4.65 -13.06 5.07
CA ASP A 81 -5.21 -12.26 6.17
C ASP A 81 -6.68 -11.85 5.91
N GLY A 82 -7.25 -12.21 4.76
CA GLY A 82 -8.63 -11.87 4.39
C GLY A 82 -8.86 -10.36 4.22
N VAL A 83 -7.84 -9.62 3.81
CA VAL A 83 -7.94 -8.18 3.56
C VAL A 83 -8.69 -7.93 2.25
N PRO A 84 -9.77 -7.13 2.24
CA PRO A 84 -10.45 -6.76 1.00
C PRO A 84 -9.54 -5.93 0.09
N VAL A 85 -9.52 -6.30 -1.19
CA VAL A 85 -8.68 -5.67 -2.22
C VAL A 85 -9.54 -5.18 -3.40
N GLN A 86 -9.03 -4.20 -4.14
CA GLN A 86 -9.70 -3.57 -5.28
C GLN A 86 -8.72 -3.35 -6.42
N ALA A 87 -9.18 -3.44 -7.66
CA ALA A 87 -8.35 -3.11 -8.82
C ALA A 87 -8.26 -1.60 -9.08
N ASP A 88 -9.14 -0.80 -8.49
CA ASP A 88 -9.22 0.64 -8.70
C ASP A 88 -9.40 1.41 -7.37
N PRO A 89 -8.97 2.69 -7.30
CA PRO A 89 -9.06 3.47 -6.07
C PRO A 89 -10.50 3.82 -5.67
N HIS A 90 -11.48 3.66 -6.56
CA HIS A 90 -12.89 3.94 -6.29
C HIS A 90 -13.66 2.71 -5.80
N GLY A 91 -13.03 1.53 -5.73
CA GLY A 91 -13.62 0.31 -5.21
C GLY A 91 -14.73 -0.29 -6.09
N ARG A 92 -14.61 -0.15 -7.40
CA ARG A 92 -15.59 -0.69 -8.38
C ARG A 92 -15.29 -2.14 -8.74
N HIS A 93 -14.08 -2.62 -8.45
CA HIS A 93 -13.58 -3.93 -8.86
C HIS A 93 -13.05 -4.73 -7.66
N PRO A 94 -13.92 -5.22 -6.76
CA PRO A 94 -13.52 -5.97 -5.57
C PRO A 94 -12.91 -7.33 -5.91
N GLY A 95 -11.87 -7.72 -5.17
CA GLY A 95 -11.18 -9.01 -5.33
C GLY A 95 -10.38 -9.12 -6.62
N ARG A 96 -9.93 -7.99 -7.18
CA ARG A 96 -9.22 -7.92 -8.46
C ARG A 96 -7.95 -7.07 -8.38
N ILE A 97 -7.02 -7.30 -9.31
CA ILE A 97 -5.89 -6.40 -9.62
C ILE A 97 -6.13 -5.70 -10.96
N ASN A 98 -5.50 -4.54 -11.19
CA ASN A 98 -5.38 -3.94 -12.52
C ASN A 98 -4.08 -4.38 -13.21
N ARG A 99 -3.99 -4.10 -14.51
CA ARG A 99 -2.82 -4.37 -15.36
C ARG A 99 -2.27 -3.10 -16.02
N ASP A 100 -2.43 -1.96 -15.35
CA ASP A 100 -2.08 -0.66 -15.90
C ASP A 100 -0.56 -0.54 -16.15
N ASP A 101 -0.19 0.22 -17.18
CA ASP A 101 1.16 0.37 -17.71
C ASP A 101 1.84 -0.97 -18.05
N GLY A 102 1.03 -1.99 -18.35
CA GLY A 102 1.50 -3.35 -18.62
C GLY A 102 2.05 -4.09 -17.39
N GLY A 103 1.96 -3.48 -16.20
CA GLY A 103 2.35 -4.05 -14.92
C GLY A 103 1.18 -4.74 -14.22
N ARG A 104 1.21 -4.67 -12.89
CA ARG A 104 0.14 -5.09 -11.98
C ARG A 104 -0.05 -4.03 -10.91
N GLY A 105 -1.29 -3.83 -10.49
CA GLY A 105 -1.66 -2.89 -9.43
C GLY A 105 -2.79 -3.42 -8.54
N VAL A 106 -2.71 -3.19 -7.23
CA VAL A 106 -3.75 -3.56 -6.27
C VAL A 106 -3.92 -2.49 -5.20
N TYR A 107 -5.17 -2.19 -4.86
CA TYR A 107 -5.55 -1.25 -3.80
C TYR A 107 -6.14 -1.99 -2.61
N PHE A 108 -5.84 -1.51 -1.41
CA PHE A 108 -6.39 -2.00 -0.15
C PHE A 108 -6.39 -0.88 0.89
N ARG A 109 -6.92 -1.13 2.08
CA ARG A 109 -6.92 -0.14 3.16
C ARG A 109 -6.14 -0.63 4.36
N ASP A 110 -5.46 0.30 5.01
CA ASP A 110 -4.90 0.05 6.33
C ASP A 110 -6.02 0.07 7.41
N PRO A 111 -5.71 -0.35 8.66
CA PRO A 111 -6.66 -0.32 9.77
C PRO A 111 -7.22 1.07 10.12
N ALA A 112 -6.51 2.15 9.78
CA ALA A 112 -6.98 3.53 9.95
C ALA A 112 -7.87 4.01 8.79
N GLY A 113 -7.97 3.24 7.70
CA GLY A 113 -8.79 3.54 6.54
C GLY A 113 -8.07 4.29 5.42
N HIS A 114 -6.75 4.50 5.51
CA HIS A 114 -5.93 5.05 4.45
C HIS A 114 -5.91 4.13 3.23
N GLY A 115 -5.89 4.74 2.04
CA GLY A 115 -5.67 4.01 0.80
C GLY A 115 -4.21 3.60 0.68
N LEU A 116 -3.98 2.31 0.43
CA LEU A 116 -2.68 1.77 0.11
C LEU A 116 -2.75 1.15 -1.28
N GLU A 117 -1.68 1.32 -2.05
CA GLU A 117 -1.53 0.77 -3.38
C GLU A 117 -0.16 0.13 -3.54
N VAL A 118 -0.13 -1.04 -4.18
CA VAL A 118 1.11 -1.68 -4.62
C VAL A 118 1.05 -1.83 -6.12
N LEU A 119 2.11 -1.41 -6.82
CA LEU A 119 2.20 -1.41 -8.28
C LEU A 119 3.59 -1.85 -8.76
N THR A 120 3.69 -2.47 -9.94
CA THR A 120 4.96 -3.00 -10.48
C THR A 120 5.58 -2.15 -11.59
N ARG A 121 4.83 -1.17 -12.10
CA ARG A 121 5.28 -0.21 -13.12
C ARG A 121 4.89 1.20 -12.68
N PRO A 122 5.81 2.19 -12.75
CA PRO A 122 5.44 3.57 -12.50
C PRO A 122 4.40 4.05 -13.51
N TYR A 123 3.51 4.94 -13.07
CA TYR A 123 2.46 5.48 -13.93
C TYR A 123 3.00 6.17 -15.17
N GLY A 124 2.38 5.88 -16.32
CA GLY A 124 2.70 6.47 -17.61
C GLY A 124 3.99 5.95 -18.23
N THR A 125 4.52 4.83 -17.74
CA THR A 125 5.68 4.18 -18.36
C THR A 125 5.32 3.38 -19.60
N ASP A 126 4.05 2.93 -19.73
CA ASP A 126 3.52 2.35 -20.96
C ASP A 126 2.05 2.78 -21.20
N PRO A 127 1.82 4.04 -21.59
CA PRO A 127 0.48 4.56 -21.83
C PRO A 127 -0.23 3.90 -23.02
N ALA A 128 0.51 3.19 -23.89
CA ALA A 128 -0.02 2.48 -25.05
C ALA A 128 -0.27 0.98 -24.76
N SER A 129 -0.02 0.52 -23.54
CA SER A 129 -0.21 -0.87 -23.16
C SER A 129 -1.63 -1.34 -23.48
N PRO A 130 -1.78 -2.48 -24.17
CA PRO A 130 -3.10 -3.06 -24.44
C PRO A 130 -3.77 -3.60 -23.16
N LEU A 131 -3.03 -3.65 -22.04
CA LEU A 131 -3.52 -4.11 -20.75
C LEU A 131 -4.13 -2.99 -19.89
N ASN A 132 -4.02 -1.72 -20.31
CA ASN A 132 -4.62 -0.60 -19.59
C ASN A 132 -6.14 -0.79 -19.46
N GLY A 133 -6.65 -0.69 -18.23
CA GLY A 133 -8.06 -0.94 -17.92
C GLY A 133 -8.47 -2.42 -17.85
N VAL A 134 -7.55 -3.36 -18.06
CA VAL A 134 -7.78 -4.79 -17.82
C VAL A 134 -7.69 -5.07 -16.32
N THR A 135 -8.62 -5.87 -15.80
CA THR A 135 -8.60 -6.36 -14.42
C THR A 135 -8.64 -7.87 -14.36
N GLU A 136 -7.93 -8.45 -13.39
CA GLU A 136 -7.80 -9.90 -13.20
C GLU A 136 -8.34 -10.29 -11.81
N GLU A 137 -9.09 -11.39 -11.72
CA GLU A 137 -9.58 -11.90 -10.43
C GLU A 137 -8.45 -12.52 -9.62
N ILE A 138 -8.50 -12.29 -8.31
CA ILE A 138 -7.59 -12.93 -7.35
C ILE A 138 -8.36 -14.07 -6.67
N PRO A 139 -8.01 -15.33 -6.95
CA PRO A 139 -8.66 -16.47 -6.29
C PRO A 139 -8.51 -16.38 -4.76
N GLY A 140 -9.63 -16.52 -4.04
CA GLY A 140 -9.64 -16.51 -2.57
C GLY A 140 -9.59 -15.13 -1.93
N ALA A 141 -9.49 -14.04 -2.70
CA ALA A 141 -9.51 -12.69 -2.14
C ALA A 141 -10.86 -12.35 -1.50
N ALA A 142 -10.80 -11.71 -0.33
CA ALA A 142 -11.95 -11.06 0.28
C ALA A 142 -12.45 -9.92 -0.63
N ARG A 143 -13.76 -9.72 -0.67
CA ARG A 143 -14.45 -8.74 -1.52
C ARG A 143 -15.06 -7.63 -0.68
#